data_AF-A0A1G9XYI1-F1
#
_entry.id   AF-A0A1G9XYI1-F1
#
_cell.length_a   1.000
_cell.length_b   1.000
_cell.length_c   1.000
_cell.angle_alpha   90.00
_cell.angle_beta   90.00
_cell.angle_gamma   90.00
#
_symmetry.space_group_name_H-M   'P 1'
#
loop_
_entity.id
_entity.type
_entity.pdbx_description
1 polymer ?
#
loop_
_entity_poly.entity_id
_entity_poly.type
_entity_poly.pdbx_seq_one_letter_code
_entity_poly.pdbx_strand_id
1 'polypeptide(L)'
;MLMVDNSKMTPMSEIGQPGKHWRLLRFVWQCWKLNLAGAMEFRMSFLLTAGMMVINNVVWIVFWGIYFGRFPVLNGWELRDVMMLWAIAAGGFGVMATLFGNAMRISNLIATGQLDIYLTQPKPVLLHVLISRMSVSAIGDVLFALLIYVAFGDKSWIGFVKFALAIVLSTLIFLFFHGYR
;
A
#
# COMPACT_ATOMS: atom_id res chain seq x y z
N MET A 1 30.99 -47.83 -2.99
CA MET A 1 30.46 -46.68 -3.76
C MET A 1 28.96 -46.65 -3.53
N LEU A 2 28.48 -45.86 -2.56
CA LEU A 2 27.06 -45.80 -2.23
C LEU A 2 26.35 -44.92 -3.27
N MET A 3 25.49 -45.53 -4.11
CA MET A 3 24.55 -44.79 -4.95
C MET A 3 23.55 -44.08 -4.02
N VAL A 4 23.69 -42.77 -3.90
CA VAL A 4 22.67 -41.93 -3.27
C VAL A 4 21.44 -41.98 -4.16
N ASP A 5 20.35 -42.51 -3.61
CA ASP A 5 19.03 -42.56 -4.25
C ASP A 5 18.48 -41.14 -4.42
N ASN A 6 18.73 -40.55 -5.60
CA ASN A 6 18.27 -39.21 -5.97
C ASN A 6 16.74 -39.09 -6.09
N SER A 7 15.97 -40.18 -6.01
CA SER A 7 14.50 -40.14 -6.11
C SER A 7 13.84 -39.46 -4.90
N LYS A 8 14.57 -39.30 -3.79
CA LYS A 8 14.13 -38.62 -2.57
C LYS A 8 14.60 -37.17 -2.44
N MET A 9 15.34 -36.64 -3.41
CA MET A 9 15.65 -35.22 -3.44
C MET A 9 14.39 -34.45 -3.80
N THR A 10 13.68 -33.95 -2.80
CA THR A 10 12.69 -32.88 -3.00
C THR A 10 13.34 -31.78 -3.83
N PRO A 11 12.74 -31.36 -4.96
CA PRO A 11 13.36 -30.38 -5.83
C PRO A 11 13.63 -29.10 -5.03
N MET A 12 14.90 -28.68 -4.97
CA MET A 12 15.31 -27.44 -4.27
C MET A 12 14.72 -26.19 -4.91
N SER A 13 14.17 -26.30 -6.13
CA SER A 13 13.40 -25.24 -6.76
C SER A 13 11.89 -25.44 -6.49
N GLU A 14 11.26 -24.45 -5.86
CA GLU A 14 9.79 -24.35 -5.78
C GLU A 14 9.13 -24.08 -7.16
N ILE A 15 9.91 -24.06 -8.24
CA ILE A 15 9.44 -23.80 -9.61
C ILE A 15 8.73 -25.05 -10.13
N GLY A 16 7.40 -25.07 -10.02
CA GLY A 16 6.55 -26.13 -10.59
C GLY A 16 5.70 -26.91 -9.59
N GLN A 17 5.78 -26.62 -8.29
CA GLN A 17 4.96 -27.35 -7.31
C GLN A 17 3.48 -26.92 -7.34
N PRO A 18 2.52 -27.87 -7.30
CA PRO A 18 1.11 -27.55 -7.21
C PRO A 18 0.80 -26.70 -5.96
N GLY A 19 -0.05 -25.69 -6.12
CA GLY A 19 -0.41 -24.76 -5.02
C GLY A 19 0.66 -23.73 -4.65
N LYS A 20 1.68 -23.49 -5.48
CA LYS A 20 2.69 -22.42 -5.28
C LYS A 20 2.05 -21.05 -5.05
N HIS A 21 1.15 -20.63 -5.92
CA HIS A 21 0.49 -19.33 -5.82
C HIS A 21 -0.32 -19.20 -4.52
N TRP A 22 -0.99 -20.27 -4.10
CA TRP A 22 -1.72 -20.29 -2.83
C TRP A 22 -0.80 -20.15 -1.61
N ARG A 23 0.37 -20.81 -1.63
CA ARG A 23 1.40 -20.64 -0.59
C ARG A 23 1.96 -19.23 -0.58
N LEU A 24 2.17 -18.63 -1.74
CA LEU A 24 2.63 -17.26 -1.87
C LEU A 24 1.60 -16.25 -1.34
N LEU A 25 0.33 -16.39 -1.69
CA LEU A 25 -0.75 -15.55 -1.18
C LEU A 25 -0.89 -15.66 0.33
N ARG A 26 -0.82 -16.89 0.87
CA ARG A 26 -0.80 -17.11 2.32
C ARG A 26 0.39 -16.44 2.97
N PHE A 27 1.58 -16.54 2.37
CA PHE A 27 2.78 -15.87 2.86
C PHE A 27 2.60 -14.34 2.91
N VAL A 28 2.12 -13.73 1.81
CA VAL A 28 1.84 -12.29 1.74
C VAL A 28 0.86 -11.87 2.82
N TRP A 29 -0.23 -12.62 2.96
CA TRP A 29 -1.24 -12.38 3.99
C TRP A 29 -0.67 -12.45 5.41
N GLN A 30 0.19 -13.43 5.71
CA GLN A 30 0.83 -13.53 7.02
C GLN A 30 1.77 -12.35 7.28
N CYS A 31 2.56 -11.92 6.28
CA CYS A 31 3.42 -10.74 6.42
C CYS A 31 2.61 -9.49 6.76
N TRP A 32 1.51 -9.23 6.05
CA TRP A 32 0.63 -8.10 6.35
C TRP A 32 0.01 -8.19 7.72
N LYS A 33 -0.46 -9.38 8.12
CA LYS A 33 -1.03 -9.61 9.45
C LYS A 33 0.01 -9.37 10.55
N LEU A 34 1.24 -9.83 10.37
CA LEU A 34 2.33 -9.63 11.33
C LEU A 34 2.73 -8.15 11.43
N ASN A 35 2.84 -7.45 10.30
CA ASN A 35 3.11 -6.01 10.29
C ASN A 35 2.04 -5.23 11.06
N LEU A 36 0.76 -5.56 10.82
CA LEU A 36 -0.36 -4.92 11.50
C LEU A 36 -0.37 -5.27 13.00
N ALA A 37 -0.15 -6.53 13.36
CA ALA A 37 -0.08 -6.97 14.75
C ALA A 37 1.06 -6.26 15.50
N GLY A 38 2.25 -6.17 14.92
CA GLY A 38 3.38 -5.45 15.50
C GLY A 38 3.10 -3.95 15.66
N ALA A 39 2.41 -3.33 14.71
CA ALA A 39 1.99 -1.94 14.82
C ALA A 39 0.93 -1.72 15.92
N MET A 40 -0.02 -2.64 16.06
CA MET A 40 -1.09 -2.58 17.06
C MET A 40 -0.63 -2.95 18.48
N GLU A 41 0.56 -3.49 18.67
CA GLU A 41 1.14 -3.70 19.99
C GLU A 41 1.23 -2.37 20.77
N PHE A 42 1.68 -1.31 20.09
CA PHE A 42 1.71 0.06 20.61
C PHE A 42 0.47 0.84 20.15
N ARG A 43 -0.70 0.44 20.65
CA ARG A 43 -2.02 0.98 20.25
C ARG A 43 -2.10 2.51 20.23
N MET A 44 -1.55 3.17 21.25
CA MET A 44 -1.58 4.64 21.31
C MET A 44 -0.76 5.27 20.18
N SER A 45 0.46 4.78 19.95
CA SER A 45 1.30 5.23 18.83
C SER A 45 0.62 4.94 17.49
N PHE A 46 -0.01 3.77 17.33
CA PHE A 46 -0.78 3.43 16.14
C PHE A 46 -1.90 4.44 15.87
N LEU A 47 -2.75 4.67 16.87
CA LEU A 47 -3.89 5.60 16.77
C LEU A 47 -3.44 7.04 16.52
N LEU A 48 -2.41 7.50 17.24
CA LEU A 48 -1.86 8.84 17.03
C LEU A 48 -1.25 9.00 15.64
N THR A 49 -0.50 8.01 15.15
CA THR A 49 0.14 8.08 13.83
C THR A 49 -0.90 8.10 12.71
N ALA A 50 -1.84 7.15 12.71
CA ALA A 50 -2.90 7.11 11.71
C ALA A 50 -3.85 8.31 11.82
N GLY A 51 -4.23 8.68 13.06
CA GLY A 51 -5.12 9.81 13.33
C GLY A 51 -4.51 11.15 12.94
N MET A 52 -3.22 11.38 13.23
CA MET A 52 -2.55 12.60 12.78
C MET A 52 -2.41 12.65 11.27
N MET A 53 -2.28 11.52 10.57
CA MET A 53 -2.30 11.55 9.11
C MET A 53 -3.67 11.96 8.56
N VAL A 54 -4.77 11.52 9.18
CA VAL A 54 -6.11 12.01 8.82
C VAL A 54 -6.23 13.50 9.07
N ILE A 55 -5.80 13.99 10.25
CA ILE A 55 -5.83 15.42 10.59
C ILE A 55 -4.96 16.24 9.62
N ASN A 56 -3.78 15.72 9.26
CA ASN A 56 -2.91 16.35 8.27
C ASN A 56 -3.64 16.52 6.93
N ASN A 57 -4.33 15.49 6.45
CA ASN A 57 -5.11 15.57 5.22
C ASN A 57 -6.33 16.49 5.31
N VAL A 58 -6.92 16.68 6.49
CA VAL A 58 -8.04 17.64 6.69
C VAL A 58 -7.62 19.08 6.38
N VAL A 59 -6.35 19.45 6.58
CA VAL A 59 -5.83 20.77 6.20
C VAL A 59 -6.10 21.06 4.72
N TRP A 60 -6.01 20.05 3.86
CA TRP A 60 -6.29 20.20 2.43
C TRP A 60 -7.78 20.44 2.14
N ILE A 61 -8.69 19.81 2.90
CA ILE A 61 -10.13 20.09 2.79
C ILE A 61 -10.40 21.56 3.14
N VAL A 62 -9.84 22.03 4.25
CA VAL A 62 -10.03 23.41 4.71
C VAL A 62 -9.47 24.38 3.69
N PHE A 63 -8.26 24.13 3.19
CA PHE A 63 -7.64 24.95 2.15
C PHE A 63 -8.52 25.07 0.90
N TRP A 64 -8.94 23.94 0.33
CA TRP A 64 -9.75 23.95 -0.88
C TRP A 64 -11.17 24.49 -0.65
N GLY A 65 -11.75 24.26 0.53
CA GLY A 65 -13.02 24.84 0.92
C GLY A 65 -12.98 26.37 0.94
N ILE A 66 -11.93 26.95 1.53
CA ILE A 66 -11.71 28.41 1.53
C ILE A 66 -11.47 28.91 0.10
N TYR A 67 -10.65 28.19 -0.67
CA TYR A 67 -10.32 28.55 -2.05
C TYR A 67 -11.57 28.61 -2.93
N PHE A 68 -12.39 27.55 -2.96
CA PHE A 68 -13.61 27.51 -3.76
C PHE A 68 -14.71 28.44 -3.24
N GLY A 69 -14.62 28.89 -1.98
CA GLY A 69 -15.44 29.98 -1.46
C GLY A 69 -15.09 31.36 -2.05
N ARG A 70 -13.90 31.53 -2.65
CA ARG A 70 -13.48 32.77 -3.33
C ARG A 70 -13.46 32.62 -4.85
N PHE A 71 -13.14 31.44 -5.35
CA PHE A 71 -13.03 31.11 -6.78
C PHE A 71 -13.94 29.90 -7.06
N PRO A 72 -15.22 30.12 -7.40
CA PRO A 72 -16.23 29.05 -7.40
C PRO A 72 -15.98 27.96 -8.44
N VAL A 73 -15.35 28.30 -9.57
CA VAL A 73 -15.08 27.37 -10.67
C VAL A 73 -13.71 27.65 -11.24
N LEU A 74 -12.95 26.58 -11.46
CA LEU A 74 -11.62 26.63 -12.03
C LEU A 74 -11.63 25.80 -13.32
N ASN A 75 -11.86 26.44 -14.48
CA ASN A 75 -11.97 25.77 -15.77
C ASN A 75 -12.95 24.57 -15.79
N GLY A 76 -14.11 24.72 -15.14
CA GLY A 76 -15.15 23.69 -15.06
C GLY A 76 -14.95 22.66 -13.93
N TRP A 77 -13.88 22.76 -13.13
CA TRP A 77 -13.72 21.94 -11.94
C TRP A 77 -14.40 22.59 -10.73
N GLU A 78 -15.12 21.77 -9.97
CA GLU A 78 -15.72 22.13 -8.70
C GLU A 78 -14.94 21.54 -7.52
N LEU A 79 -15.27 21.98 -6.30
CA LEU A 79 -14.68 21.45 -5.06
C LEU A 79 -14.78 19.92 -5.00
N ARG A 80 -15.90 19.34 -5.44
CA ARG A 80 -16.13 17.88 -5.46
C ARG A 80 -15.07 17.15 -6.28
N ASP A 81 -14.73 17.67 -7.46
CA ASP A 81 -13.77 17.04 -8.37
C ASP A 81 -12.37 17.01 -7.76
N VAL A 82 -11.97 18.13 -7.14
CA VAL A 82 -10.67 18.24 -6.46
C VAL A 82 -10.61 17.34 -5.22
N MET A 83 -11.69 17.28 -4.43
CA MET A 83 -11.76 16.37 -3.28
C MET A 83 -11.65 14.89 -3.70
N MET A 84 -12.36 14.52 -4.77
CA MET A 84 -12.32 13.15 -5.31
C MET A 84 -10.95 12.81 -5.88
N LEU A 85 -10.31 13.73 -6.60
CA LEU A 85 -8.95 13.56 -7.11
C LEU A 85 -7.96 13.35 -5.95
N TRP A 86 -8.04 14.18 -4.91
CA TRP A 86 -7.19 14.08 -3.74
C TRP A 86 -7.42 12.76 -2.97
N ALA A 87 -8.68 12.32 -2.83
CA ALA A 87 -9.00 11.03 -2.21
C ALA A 87 -8.42 9.85 -2.99
N ILE A 88 -8.49 9.87 -4.32
CA ILE A 88 -7.90 8.81 -5.16
C ILE A 88 -6.38 8.80 -5.01
N ALA A 89 -5.73 9.97 -5.05
CA ALA A 89 -4.28 10.07 -4.92
C ALA A 89 -3.79 9.64 -3.52
N ALA A 90 -4.37 10.20 -2.46
CA ALA A 90 -4.04 9.86 -1.08
C ALA A 90 -4.35 8.39 -0.78
N GLY A 91 -5.51 7.89 -1.19
CA GLY A 91 -5.89 6.49 -0.98
C GLY A 91 -5.01 5.52 -1.76
N GLY A 92 -4.66 5.84 -3.01
CA GLY A 92 -3.75 5.03 -3.82
C GLY A 92 -2.35 4.92 -3.22
N PHE A 93 -1.79 6.06 -2.78
CA PHE A 93 -0.55 6.11 -2.00
C PHE A 93 -0.66 5.35 -0.68
N GLY A 94 -1.77 5.55 0.04
CA GLY A 94 -2.05 4.91 1.32
C GLY A 94 -2.04 3.39 1.20
N VAL A 95 -2.78 2.84 0.24
CA VAL A 95 -2.81 1.39 -0.04
C VAL A 95 -1.42 0.88 -0.41
N MET A 96 -0.69 1.60 -1.27
CA MET A 96 0.68 1.23 -1.63
C MET A 96 1.59 1.20 -0.40
N ALA A 97 1.61 2.25 0.42
CA ALA A 97 2.52 2.37 1.55
C ALA A 97 2.12 1.49 2.75
N THR A 98 0.84 1.12 2.88
CA THR A 98 0.37 0.15 3.86
C THR A 98 0.75 -1.28 3.46
N LEU A 99 0.53 -1.67 2.20
CA LEU A 99 0.76 -3.06 1.75
C LEU A 99 2.20 -3.34 1.28
N PHE A 100 2.86 -2.33 0.73
CA PHE A 100 4.19 -2.38 0.13
C PHE A 100 5.10 -1.29 0.71
N GLY A 101 5.12 -1.13 2.04
CA GLY A 101 5.75 0.01 2.71
C GLY A 101 7.26 0.16 2.51
N ASN A 102 7.95 -0.85 1.98
CA ASN A 102 9.35 -0.76 1.59
C ASN A 102 9.57 -0.31 0.14
N ALA A 103 8.53 -0.13 -0.68
CA ALA A 103 8.65 0.37 -2.05
C ALA A 103 9.44 1.69 -2.12
N MET A 104 9.19 2.58 -1.16
CA MET A 104 9.86 3.88 -1.03
C MET A 104 11.28 3.80 -0.42
N ARG A 105 11.69 2.62 0.07
CA ARG A 105 12.90 2.44 0.88
C ARG A 105 13.90 1.49 0.24
N ILE A 106 13.58 0.91 -0.92
CA ILE A 106 14.38 -0.15 -1.53
C ILE A 106 15.81 0.32 -1.83
N SER A 107 15.98 1.55 -2.30
CA SER A 107 17.29 2.17 -2.58
C SER A 107 18.13 2.32 -1.31
N ASN A 108 17.51 2.62 -0.16
CA ASN A 108 18.17 2.67 1.14
C ASN A 108 18.53 1.26 1.66
N LEU A 109 17.65 0.27 1.48
CA LEU A 109 17.92 -1.13 1.84
C LEU A 109 19.10 -1.70 1.05
N ILE A 110 19.24 -1.31 -0.21
CA ILE A 110 20.39 -1.66 -1.05
C ILE A 110 21.65 -0.96 -0.52
N ALA A 111 21.61 0.36 -0.33
CA ALA A 111 22.76 1.15 0.11
C ALA A 111 23.30 0.74 1.49
N THR A 112 22.45 0.19 2.36
CA THR A 112 22.82 -0.26 3.71
C THR A 112 23.16 -1.75 3.80
N GLY A 113 23.16 -2.48 2.67
CA GLY A 113 23.44 -3.93 2.62
C GLY A 113 22.34 -4.81 3.25
N GLN A 114 21.20 -4.23 3.64
CA GLN A 114 20.09 -4.98 4.24
C GLN A 114 19.38 -5.89 3.23
N LEU A 115 19.56 -5.65 1.93
CA LEU A 115 19.00 -6.50 0.87
C LEU A 115 19.55 -7.94 0.93
N ASP A 116 20.79 -8.13 1.39
CA ASP A 116 21.46 -9.44 1.45
C ASP A 116 20.71 -10.42 2.35
N ILE A 117 20.09 -9.92 3.42
CA ILE A 117 19.25 -10.70 4.33
C ILE A 117 18.04 -11.30 3.59
N TYR A 118 17.49 -10.59 2.61
CA TYR A 118 16.37 -11.09 1.81
C TYR A 118 16.83 -12.07 0.72
N LEU A 119 18.04 -11.91 0.20
CA LEU A 119 18.62 -12.79 -0.83
C LEU A 119 18.94 -14.19 -0.30
N THR A 120 19.25 -14.32 0.99
CA THR A 120 19.54 -15.62 1.63
C THR A 120 18.30 -16.49 1.87
N GLN A 121 17.10 -15.92 1.72
CA GLN A 121 15.85 -16.63 2.00
C GLN A 121 15.30 -17.27 0.72
N PRO A 122 14.75 -18.51 0.81
CA PRO A 122 14.16 -19.20 -0.34
C PRO A 122 12.76 -18.65 -0.65
N LYS A 123 12.66 -17.34 -0.91
CA LYS A 123 11.41 -16.61 -1.21
C LYS A 123 11.64 -15.63 -2.37
N PRO A 124 10.59 -15.25 -3.12
CA PRO A 124 10.71 -14.22 -4.14
C PRO A 124 11.18 -12.90 -3.51
N VAL A 125 12.43 -12.53 -3.78
CA VAL A 125 13.15 -11.47 -3.07
C VAL A 125 12.42 -10.13 -3.16
N LEU A 126 12.09 -9.68 -4.38
CA LEU A 126 11.43 -8.39 -4.60
C LEU A 126 10.11 -8.29 -3.84
N LEU A 127 9.24 -9.30 -3.99
CA LEU A 127 7.95 -9.31 -3.31
C LEU A 127 8.13 -9.33 -1.80
N HIS A 128 9.05 -10.16 -1.30
CA HIS A 128 9.31 -10.27 0.13
C HIS A 128 9.81 -8.93 0.70
N VAL A 129 10.76 -8.26 0.04
CA VAL A 129 11.26 -6.94 0.44
C VAL A 129 10.10 -5.94 0.54
N LEU A 130 9.25 -5.86 -0.49
CA LEU A 130 8.17 -4.88 -0.55
C LEU A 130 7.14 -5.04 0.59
N ILE A 131 6.72 -6.27 0.87
CA ILE A 131 5.66 -6.56 1.85
C ILE A 131 6.15 -6.66 3.30
N SER A 132 7.47 -6.68 3.53
CA SER A 132 8.07 -6.86 4.87
C SER A 132 7.92 -5.65 5.79
N ARG A 133 7.33 -4.56 5.29
CA ARG A 133 7.05 -3.37 6.10
C ARG A 133 5.72 -2.76 5.71
N MET A 134 5.04 -2.22 6.71
CA MET A 134 3.84 -1.40 6.57
C MET A 134 4.11 0.01 7.09
N SER A 135 3.54 1.02 6.44
CA SER A 135 3.45 2.37 6.99
C SER A 135 2.13 2.54 7.75
N VAL A 136 2.20 2.84 9.05
CA VAL A 136 1.02 3.12 9.87
C VAL A 136 0.39 4.45 9.50
N SER A 137 1.19 5.46 9.16
CA SER A 137 0.70 6.76 8.69
C SER A 137 -0.18 6.60 7.45
N ALA A 138 0.24 5.73 6.53
CA ALA A 138 -0.47 5.46 5.29
C ALA A 138 -1.87 4.84 5.50
N ILE A 139 -2.12 4.17 6.64
CA ILE A 139 -3.47 3.71 7.00
C ILE A 139 -4.40 4.91 7.17
N GLY A 140 -3.90 6.02 7.72
CA GLY A 140 -4.65 7.27 7.83
C GLY A 140 -4.99 7.87 6.47
N ASP A 141 -4.13 7.75 5.46
CA ASP A 141 -4.44 8.18 4.08
C ASP A 141 -5.57 7.35 3.47
N VAL A 142 -5.57 6.03 3.69
CA VAL A 142 -6.65 5.14 3.26
C VAL A 142 -7.96 5.51 3.95
N LEU A 143 -7.94 5.69 5.28
CA LEU A 143 -9.10 6.10 6.05
C LEU A 143 -9.64 7.45 5.56
N PHE A 144 -8.76 8.43 5.35
CA PHE A 144 -9.12 9.73 4.81
C PHE A 144 -9.77 9.62 3.43
N ALA A 145 -9.22 8.83 2.52
CA ALA A 145 -9.78 8.64 1.18
C ALA A 145 -11.20 8.05 1.23
N LEU A 146 -11.44 7.08 2.12
CA LEU A 146 -12.77 6.51 2.34
C LEU A 146 -13.74 7.55 2.92
N LEU A 147 -13.30 8.37 3.87
CA LEU A 147 -14.12 9.46 4.44
C LEU A 147 -14.53 10.48 3.37
N ILE A 148 -13.58 10.89 2.52
CA ILE A 148 -13.88 11.79 1.39
C ILE A 148 -14.82 11.13 0.39
N TYR A 149 -14.63 9.86 0.05
CA TYR A 149 -15.54 9.15 -0.84
C TYR A 149 -16.96 9.05 -0.24
N VAL A 150 -17.09 8.85 1.07
CA VAL A 150 -18.39 8.89 1.76
C VAL A 150 -18.99 10.31 1.78
N ALA A 151 -18.19 11.38 1.82
CA ALA A 151 -18.71 12.74 1.76
C ALA A 151 -19.05 13.23 0.33
N PHE A 152 -18.17 12.98 -0.65
CA PHE A 152 -18.19 13.57 -1.99
C PHE A 152 -18.36 12.56 -3.13
N GLY A 153 -18.22 11.26 -2.88
CA GLY A 153 -18.33 10.23 -3.91
C GLY A 153 -19.77 9.91 -4.32
N ASP A 154 -19.94 9.44 -5.55
CA ASP A 154 -21.18 8.83 -6.01
C ASP A 154 -21.43 7.52 -5.25
N LYS A 155 -22.55 7.46 -4.53
CA LYS A 155 -22.98 6.36 -3.65
C LYS A 155 -23.61 5.19 -4.41
N SER A 156 -23.79 5.32 -5.72
CA SER A 156 -24.19 4.21 -6.57
C SER A 156 -23.15 3.09 -6.53
N TRP A 157 -23.59 1.85 -6.76
CA TRP A 157 -22.68 0.71 -6.90
C TRP A 157 -21.61 0.95 -7.99
N ILE A 158 -22.01 1.57 -9.11
CA ILE A 158 -21.10 1.93 -10.19
C ILE A 158 -20.07 2.95 -9.72
N GLY A 159 -20.49 3.96 -8.95
CA GLY A 159 -19.59 4.97 -8.37
C GLY A 159 -18.54 4.35 -7.47
N PHE A 160 -18.92 3.37 -6.65
CA PHE A 160 -17.99 2.64 -5.79
C PHE A 160 -16.98 1.82 -6.58
N VAL A 161 -17.44 1.08 -7.60
CA VAL A 161 -16.55 0.31 -8.48
C VAL A 161 -15.55 1.21 -9.19
N LYS A 162 -15.99 2.38 -9.70
CA LYS A 162 -15.10 3.37 -10.32
C LYS A 162 -14.06 3.90 -9.33
N PHE A 163 -14.46 4.23 -8.11
CA PHE A 163 -13.55 4.70 -7.07
C PHE A 163 -12.53 3.62 -6.69
N ALA A 164 -12.99 2.37 -6.47
CA ALA A 164 -12.10 1.26 -6.18
C ALA A 164 -11.10 1.00 -7.31
N LEU A 165 -11.55 1.04 -8.57
CA LEU A 165 -10.68 0.89 -9.73
C LEU A 165 -9.64 2.03 -9.79
N ALA A 166 -10.08 3.28 -9.57
CA ALA A 166 -9.19 4.43 -9.54
C ALA A 166 -8.12 4.32 -8.44
N ILE A 167 -8.49 3.83 -7.25
CA ILE A 167 -7.54 3.54 -6.16
C ILE A 167 -6.53 2.47 -6.60
N VAL A 168 -6.96 1.37 -7.21
CA VAL A 168 -6.04 0.33 -7.71
C VAL A 168 -5.07 0.90 -8.75
N LEU A 169 -5.57 1.67 -9.72
CA LEU A 169 -4.71 2.30 -10.73
C LEU A 169 -3.72 3.28 -10.08
N SER A 170 -4.17 4.11 -9.15
CA SER A 170 -3.31 5.04 -8.42
C SER A 170 -2.24 4.30 -7.61
N THR A 171 -2.60 3.23 -6.90
CA THR A 171 -1.65 2.36 -6.19
C THR A 171 -0.61 1.77 -7.13
N LEU A 172 -1.00 1.30 -8.31
CA LEU A 172 -0.06 0.78 -9.31
C LEU A 172 0.90 1.88 -9.78
N ILE A 173 0.38 3.08 -10.09
CA ILE A 173 1.19 4.23 -10.49
C ILE A 173 2.23 4.55 -9.41
N PHE A 174 1.81 4.67 -8.15
CA PHE A 174 2.71 4.94 -7.04
C PHE A 174 3.76 3.84 -6.86
N LEU A 175 3.34 2.57 -6.93
CA LEU A 175 4.21 1.40 -6.75
C LEU A 175 5.27 1.32 -7.85
N PHE A 176 4.89 1.52 -9.12
CA PHE A 176 5.84 1.46 -10.24
C PHE A 176 6.75 2.68 -10.24
N PHE A 177 6.22 3.89 -10.15
CA PHE A 177 7.02 5.10 -10.34
C PHE A 177 8.05 5.32 -9.23
N HIS A 178 7.71 4.95 -7.98
CA HIS A 178 8.65 5.09 -6.86
C HIS A 178 9.70 3.99 -6.77
N GLY A 179 9.52 2.87 -7.47
CA GLY A 179 10.54 1.82 -7.54
C GLY A 179 11.76 2.16 -8.40
N TYR A 180 11.70 3.23 -9.21
CA TYR A 180 12.75 3.60 -10.19
C TYR A 180 13.67 4.76 -9.74
N ARG A 181 13.55 5.25 -8.50
CA ARG A 181 14.42 6.32 -7.95
C ARG A 181 15.31 5.81 -6.83
#